data_AF-A0A519GT14-F1
#
_entry.id   AF-A0A519GT14-F1
#
_cell.length_a   1.000
_cell.length_b   1.000
_cell.length_c   1.000
_cell.angle_alpha   90.00
_cell.angle_beta   90.00
_cell.angle_gamma   90.00
#
_symmetry.space_group_name_H-M   'P 1'
#
loop_
_entity.id
_entity.type
_entity.pdbx_description
1 polymer ?
#
loop_
_entity_poly.entity_id
_entity_poly.type
_entity_poly.pdbx_seq_one_letter_code
_entity_poly.pdbx_strand_id
1 'polypeptide(L)' 'GREVAERLLGRGVLVKDTHGQTIRIAPPLVVRATELDWAVEQLRVVLAG' A
#
# COMPACT_ATOMS: atom_id res chain seq x y z
N GLY A 1 5.88 -1.96 9.62
CA GLY A 1 6.13 -2.31 8.21
C GLY A 1 5.37 -3.55 7.81
N ARG A 2 5.78 -4.73 8.32
CA ARG A 2 5.15 -6.02 8.01
C ARG A 2 3.64 -6.07 8.27
N GLU A 3 3.19 -5.70 9.46
CA GLU A 3 1.75 -5.72 9.80
C GLU A 3 0.92 -4.83 8.86
N VAL A 4 1.41 -3.64 8.55
CA VAL A 4 0.78 -2.72 7.59
C VAL A 4 0.75 -3.34 6.18
N ALA A 5 1.80 -4.05 5.77
CA ALA A 5 1.83 -4.76 4.48
C ALA A 5 0.80 -5.90 4.43
N GLU A 6 0.64 -6.66 5.52
CA GLU A 6 -0.38 -7.73 5.63
C GLU A 6 -1.80 -7.15 5.62
N ARG A 7 -2.03 -6.02 6.31
CA ARG A 7 -3.31 -5.30 6.28
C ARG A 7 -3.62 -4.75 4.88
N LEU A 8 -2.64 -4.22 4.16
CA LEU A 8 -2.80 -3.75 2.78
C LEU A 8 -3.10 -4.89 1.81
N LEU A 9 -2.46 -6.06 2.00
CA LEU A 9 -2.75 -7.27 1.22
C LEU A 9 -4.24 -7.64 1.34
N GLY A 10 -4.80 -7.63 2.55
CA GLY A 10 -6.23 -7.88 2.78
C GLY A 10 -7.17 -6.87 2.11
N ARG A 11 -6.65 -5.72 1.68
CA ARG A 11 -7.39 -4.67 0.96
C ARG A 11 -7.08 -4.64 -0.54
N GLY A 12 -6.31 -5.61 -1.05
CA GLY A 12 -5.96 -5.72 -2.46
C GLY A 12 -4.79 -4.85 -2.91
N VAL A 13 -4.00 -4.28 -1.98
CA VAL A 13 -2.80 -3.50 -2.30
C VAL A 13 -1.56 -4.31 -1.97
N LEU A 14 -0.82 -4.72 -3.01
CA LEU A 14 0.43 -5.46 -2.86
C LEU A 14 1.59 -4.52 -2.60
N VAL A 15 2.28 -4.74 -1.49
CA VAL A 15 3.46 -3.95 -1.08
C VAL A 15 4.54 -4.84 -0.53
N LYS A 16 5.76 -4.31 -0.44
CA LYS A 16 6.88 -5.00 0.21
C LYS A 16 7.43 -4.16 1.35
N ASP A 17 7.60 -4.75 2.52
CA ASP A 17 8.32 -4.11 3.61
C ASP A 17 9.84 -4.27 3.45
N THR A 18 10.59 -3.35 4.06
CA THR A 18 12.04 -3.42 4.20
C THR A 18 12.43 -2.98 5.59
N HIS A 19 13.32 -3.73 6.22
CA HIS A 19 13.85 -3.44 7.57
C HIS A 19 12.76 -3.11 8.59
N GLY A 20 11.57 -3.71 8.46
CA GLY A 20 10.47 -3.64 9.43
C GLY A 20 9.71 -2.30 9.51
N GLN A 21 10.27 -1.19 9.04
CA GLN A 21 9.68 0.15 9.23
C GLN A 21 9.34 0.89 7.93
N THR A 22 9.88 0.47 6.79
CA THR A 22 9.62 1.11 5.49
C THR A 22 8.79 0.18 4.60
N ILE A 23 7.85 0.75 3.83
CA ILE A 23 7.03 0.03 2.86
C ILE A 23 7.28 0.62 1.47
N ARG A 24 7.41 -0.26 0.48
CA ARG A 24 7.60 0.10 -0.92
C ARG A 24 6.35 -0.23 -1.72
N ILE A 25 5.87 0.78 -2.45
CA ILE A 25 4.79 0.69 -3.43
C ILE A 25 5.43 0.97 -4.79
N ALA A 26 5.31 0.03 -5.72
CA ALA A 26 5.92 0.13 -7.05
C ALA A 26 4.84 -0.17 -8.11
N PRO A 27 3.94 0.79 -8.39
CA PRO A 27 2.91 0.58 -9.40
C PRO A 27 3.53 0.53 -10.80
N PRO A 28 2.86 -0.11 -11.78
CA PRO A 28 3.33 -0.11 -13.16
C PRO A 28 3.17 1.30 -13.78
N LEU A 29 3.95 1.61 -14.82
CA LEU A 29 3.91 2.92 -15.49
C LEU A 29 2.56 3.22 -16.17
N VAL A 30 1.78 2.20 -16.46
CA VAL A 30 0.45 2.31 -17.08
C VAL A 30 -0.68 2.63 -16.07
N VAL A 31 -0.35 2.77 -14.79
CA VAL A 31 -1.34 3.06 -13.74
C VAL A 31 -2.05 4.40 -14.00
N ARG A 32 -3.37 4.43 -13.76
CA ARG A 32 -4.17 5.65 -13.86
C ARG A 32 -4.11 6.45 -12.56
N ALA A 33 -4.30 7.76 -12.66
CA ALA A 33 -4.36 8.64 -11.49
C ALA A 33 -5.40 8.16 -10.45
N THR A 34 -6.59 7.75 -10.90
CA THR A 34 -7.65 7.24 -10.02
C THR A 34 -7.29 5.94 -9.29
N GLU A 35 -6.46 5.09 -9.91
CA GLU A 35 -5.97 3.86 -9.27
C GLU A 35 -4.93 4.19 -8.19
N LEU A 36 -4.11 5.22 -8.42
CA LEU A 36 -3.19 5.73 -7.42
C LEU A 36 -3.93 6.36 -6.24
N ASP A 37 -4.93 7.19 -6.51
CA ASP A 37 -5.78 7.81 -5.47
C ASP A 37 -6.44 6.74 -4.59
N TRP A 38 -6.97 5.69 -5.22
CA TRP A 38 -7.55 4.55 -4.50
C TRP A 38 -6.51 3.81 -3.63
N ALA A 39 -5.31 3.58 -4.14
CA ALA A 39 -4.24 2.91 -3.39
C ALA A 39 -3.78 3.75 -2.18
N VAL A 40 -3.68 5.07 -2.34
CA VAL A 40 -3.37 6.01 -1.26
C VAL A 40 -4.47 6.02 -0.21
N GLU A 41 -5.73 5.93 -0.61
CA GLU A 41 -6.85 5.82 0.34
C GLU A 41 -6.79 4.52 1.15
N GLN A 42 -6.43 3.39 0.54
CA GLN A 42 -6.23 2.14 1.30
C GLN A 42 -5.08 2.27 2.30
N LEU A 43 -3.99 2.92 1.92
CA LEU A 43 -2.89 3.23 2.83
C LEU A 43 -3.36 4.08 4.01
N ARG A 44 -4.14 5.13 3.76
CA ARG A 44 -4.71 5.99 4.81
C ARG A 44 -5.55 5.18 5.79
N VAL A 45 -6.43 4.31 5.31
CA VAL A 45 -7.30 3.46 6.16
C VAL A 45 -6.47 2.52 7.04
N VAL A 46 -5.40 1.92 6.50
CA VAL A 46 -4.53 1.02 7.27
C VAL A 46 -3.70 1.77 8.31
N LEU A 47 -3.31 3.03 8.06
CA LEU A 47 -2.54 3.82 9.01
C LEU A 47 -3.40 4.47 10.12
N ALA A 48 -4.70 4.69 9.86
CA ALA A 48 -5.59 5.37 10.79
C ALA A 48 -6.20 4.46 11.88
N GLY A 49 -6.05 3.14 11.75
CA GLY A 49 -6.45 2.15 12.76
C GLY A 49 -5.25 1.41 13.29
#